data_AF-A0A9X2K5E2-F1
#
_entry.id   AF-A0A9X2K5E2-F1
#
_cell.length_a   1.000
_cell.length_b   1.000
_cell.length_c   1.000
_cell.angle_alpha   90.00
_cell.angle_beta   90.00
_cell.angle_gamma   90.00
#
_symmetry.space_group_name_H-M   'P 1'
#
loop_
_entity.id
_entity.type
_entity.pdbx_description
1 polymer ?
#
loop_
_entity_poly.entity_id
_entity_poly.type
_entity_poly.pdbx_seq_one_letter_code
_entity_poly.pdbx_strand_id
1 'polypeptide(L)'
;MRKNLHQATRSFRVRTALASCGVTALAVVACLSVPAAAAPQHPSATEVQRARAACPSGNVCIYPDTSSNGNPDTYYRYGAHNLRNVFGDRLIINNQTGGAGFRLCAAYGGQNCGVRLGPGHYVANLSPVNSILLEP
;
A
#
# COMPACT_ATOMS: atom_id res chain seq x y z
N MET A 1 27.94 -12.01 47.23
CA MET A 1 26.82 -11.54 48.05
C MET A 1 25.54 -11.60 47.23
N ARG A 2 24.49 -12.20 47.82
CA ARG A 2 23.03 -12.13 47.52
C ARG A 2 22.52 -12.55 46.13
N LYS A 3 21.89 -13.75 46.16
CA LYS A 3 20.85 -14.29 45.28
C LYS A 3 19.60 -13.39 45.26
N ASN A 4 18.73 -13.56 44.24
CA ASN A 4 17.26 -13.74 44.31
C ASN A 4 16.67 -13.47 42.91
N LEU A 5 16.31 -14.49 42.10
CA LEU A 5 15.01 -15.19 42.05
C LEU A 5 13.79 -14.25 42.07
N HIS A 6 12.92 -14.34 41.06
CA HIS A 6 11.54 -14.85 41.18
C HIS A 6 10.79 -14.75 39.84
N GLN A 7 10.80 -15.85 39.07
CA GLN A 7 9.73 -16.16 38.12
C GLN A 7 8.49 -16.52 38.94
N ALA A 8 7.43 -15.71 38.83
CA ALA A 8 6.15 -15.99 39.46
C ALA A 8 5.18 -16.61 38.43
N THR A 9 5.15 -17.94 38.43
CA THR A 9 4.05 -18.76 37.92
C THR A 9 2.73 -18.35 38.57
N ARG A 10 1.74 -17.95 37.76
CA ARG A 10 0.33 -17.91 38.19
C ARG A 10 -0.45 -19.01 37.49
N SER A 11 -0.49 -20.15 38.16
CA SER A 11 -1.41 -21.25 37.90
C SER A 11 -2.84 -20.76 38.18
N PHE A 12 -3.67 -20.61 37.15
CA PHE A 12 -5.09 -20.40 37.33
C PHE A 12 -5.77 -21.77 37.50
N ARG A 13 -6.23 -22.03 38.73
CA ARG A 13 -6.94 -23.26 39.08
C ARG A 13 -8.30 -23.28 38.39
N VAL A 14 -8.51 -24.29 37.53
CA VAL A 14 -9.83 -24.69 37.04
C VAL A 14 -10.65 -25.13 38.26
N ARG A 15 -11.74 -24.42 38.54
CA ARG A 15 -12.78 -24.86 39.48
C ARG A 15 -14.02 -25.21 38.67
N THR A 16 -14.16 -26.49 38.37
CA THR A 16 -15.43 -27.12 38.01
C THR A 16 -16.35 -27.11 39.23
N ALA A 17 -17.51 -26.49 39.11
CA ALA A 17 -18.63 -26.69 40.02
C ALA A 17 -19.83 -27.11 39.16
N LEU A 18 -20.12 -28.42 39.17
CA LEU A 18 -21.41 -28.96 38.79
C LEU A 18 -22.33 -28.83 40.00
N ALA A 19 -23.44 -28.10 39.84
CA ALA A 19 -24.58 -28.17 40.74
C ALA A 19 -25.86 -28.09 39.90
N SER A 20 -26.51 -29.24 39.79
CA SER A 20 -27.81 -29.47 39.15
C SER A 20 -28.96 -29.19 40.11
N CYS A 21 -30.10 -28.70 39.58
CA CYS A 21 -31.49 -29.09 39.86
C CYS A 21 -32.46 -27.89 39.78
N GLY A 22 -33.57 -28.08 39.06
CA GLY A 22 -34.83 -27.35 39.28
C GLY A 22 -35.30 -26.49 38.11
N VAL A 23 -36.21 -27.04 37.29
CA VAL A 23 -36.95 -26.32 36.25
C VAL A 23 -38.14 -25.59 36.88
N THR A 24 -38.21 -24.28 36.75
CA THR A 24 -39.48 -23.51 36.76
C THR A 24 -39.42 -22.46 35.65
N ALA A 25 -40.24 -22.66 34.62
CA ALA A 25 -40.38 -21.74 33.51
C ALA A 25 -41.21 -20.51 33.92
N LEU A 26 -40.57 -19.34 33.95
CA LEU A 26 -41.22 -18.05 33.73
C LEU A 26 -40.62 -17.44 32.48
N ALA A 27 -41.45 -17.20 31.46
CA ALA A 27 -41.06 -16.54 30.23
C ALA A 27 -40.74 -15.06 30.50
N VAL A 28 -39.45 -14.70 30.47
CA VAL A 28 -38.98 -13.31 30.39
C VAL A 28 -38.54 -13.07 28.96
N VAL A 29 -39.32 -12.27 28.23
CA VAL A 29 -38.95 -11.68 26.94
C VAL A 29 -38.16 -10.40 27.21
N ALA A 30 -37.24 -10.07 26.29
CA ALA A 30 -36.50 -8.81 26.12
C ALA A 30 -35.19 -8.69 26.93
N CYS A 31 -34.01 -8.44 26.36
CA CYS A 31 -33.52 -8.32 24.99
C CYS A 31 -32.06 -8.78 25.04
N LEU A 32 -31.65 -9.75 24.21
CA LEU A 32 -30.23 -9.98 23.96
C LEU A 32 -29.75 -8.80 23.10
N SER A 33 -29.22 -7.76 23.74
CA SER A 33 -28.40 -6.77 23.06
C SER A 33 -27.11 -7.47 22.60
N VAL A 34 -27.16 -8.06 21.41
CA VAL A 34 -25.95 -8.47 20.70
C VAL A 34 -25.13 -7.18 20.53
N PRO A 35 -23.94 -7.03 21.14
CA PRO A 35 -23.07 -5.92 20.78
C PRO A 35 -22.79 -6.13 19.30
N ALA A 36 -23.24 -5.19 18.46
CA ALA A 36 -22.82 -5.14 17.07
C ALA A 36 -21.29 -5.12 17.09
N ALA A 37 -20.69 -6.27 16.77
CA ALA A 37 -19.26 -6.35 16.63
C ALA A 37 -18.89 -5.35 15.55
N ALA A 38 -18.25 -4.23 15.93
CA ALA A 38 -17.72 -3.28 14.99
C ALA A 38 -16.84 -4.08 14.03
N ALA A 39 -17.24 -4.12 12.75
CA ALA A 39 -16.45 -4.77 11.73
C ALA A 39 -15.03 -4.17 11.80
N PRO A 40 -13.97 -4.97 11.75
CA PRO A 40 -12.60 -4.45 11.77
C PRO A 40 -12.45 -3.45 10.61
N GLN A 41 -12.31 -2.18 10.95
CA GLN A 41 -11.99 -1.14 9.98
C GLN A 41 -10.55 -1.37 9.55
N HIS A 42 -10.35 -2.00 8.40
CA HIS A 42 -9.02 -2.01 7.79
C HIS A 42 -8.59 -0.57 7.55
N PRO A 43 -7.36 -0.17 7.94
CA PRO A 43 -6.86 1.14 7.61
C PRO A 43 -6.92 1.32 6.09
N SER A 44 -7.54 2.40 5.63
CA SER A 44 -7.58 2.75 4.21
C SER A 44 -6.15 3.05 3.74
N ALA A 45 -5.74 2.43 2.64
CA ALA A 45 -4.43 2.70 2.05
C ALA A 45 -4.36 4.17 1.60
N THR A 46 -3.21 4.82 1.87
CA THR A 46 -2.95 6.16 1.34
C THR A 46 -3.01 6.14 -0.19
N GLU A 47 -3.24 7.30 -0.79
CA GLU A 47 -3.27 7.48 -2.24
C GLU A 47 -2.02 6.92 -2.94
N VAL A 48 -0.83 7.27 -2.44
CA VAL A 48 0.43 6.75 -2.98
C VAL A 48 0.54 5.24 -2.80
N GLN A 49 0.04 4.65 -1.70
CA GLN A 49 0.01 3.20 -1.53
C GLN A 49 -0.91 2.52 -2.54
N ARG A 50 -2.07 3.11 -2.85
CA ARG A 50 -2.97 2.61 -3.91
C ARG A 50 -2.31 2.69 -5.28
N ALA A 51 -1.69 3.82 -5.61
CA ALA A 51 -0.94 3.96 -6.86
C ALA A 51 0.21 2.95 -6.98
N ARG A 52 0.93 2.73 -5.88
CA ARG A 52 2.03 1.75 -5.84
C ARG A 52 1.53 0.31 -5.98
N ALA A 53 0.39 -0.02 -5.39
CA ALA A 53 -0.21 -1.34 -5.51
C ALA A 53 -0.73 -1.62 -6.94
N ALA A 54 -1.22 -0.60 -7.64
CA ALA A 54 -1.69 -0.71 -9.01
C ALA A 54 -0.54 -0.69 -10.05
N CYS A 55 0.66 -0.24 -9.69
CA CYS A 55 1.83 -0.30 -10.56
C CYS A 55 2.57 -1.65 -10.39
N PRO A 56 2.64 -2.54 -11.40
CA PRO A 56 3.27 -3.84 -11.23
C PRO A 56 4.75 -3.74 -10.85
N SER A 57 5.24 -4.72 -10.08
CA SER A 57 6.66 -4.79 -9.74
C SER A 57 7.50 -4.93 -11.01
N GLY A 58 8.58 -4.16 -11.10
CA GLY A 58 9.41 -4.09 -12.31
C GLY A 58 9.05 -2.94 -13.26
N ASN A 59 7.99 -2.18 -13.00
CA ASN A 59 7.50 -1.16 -13.94
C ASN A 59 7.64 0.27 -13.42
N VAL A 60 7.67 1.21 -14.36
CA VAL A 60 7.35 2.63 -14.13
C VAL A 60 5.92 2.87 -14.61
N CYS A 61 5.12 3.57 -13.81
CA CYS A 61 3.74 3.88 -14.12
C CYS A 61 3.50 5.38 -14.03
N ILE A 62 2.88 5.98 -15.05
CA ILE A 62 2.53 7.40 -15.09
C ILE A 62 1.01 7.51 -15.01
N TYR A 63 0.51 8.10 -13.93
CA TYR A 63 -0.92 8.30 -13.70
C TYR A 63 -1.47 9.48 -14.50
N PRO A 64 -2.78 9.51 -14.82
CA PRO A 64 -3.39 10.58 -15.61
C PRO A 64 -3.27 11.98 -14.98
N ASP A 65 -3.12 12.07 -13.66
CA ASP A 65 -2.95 13.31 -12.90
C ASP A 65 -2.04 13.08 -11.68
N THR A 66 -2.07 13.97 -10.69
CA THR A 66 -1.28 13.86 -9.46
C THR A 66 -1.90 12.93 -8.41
N SER A 67 -3.09 12.43 -8.66
CA SER A 67 -3.84 11.50 -7.82
C SER A 67 -3.57 10.05 -8.24
N SER A 68 -3.97 9.08 -7.42
CA SER A 68 -3.90 7.66 -7.79
C SER A 68 -5.14 7.17 -8.55
N ASN A 69 -5.91 8.09 -9.14
CA ASN A 69 -7.16 7.75 -9.81
C ASN A 69 -6.92 7.52 -11.31
N GLY A 70 -7.71 6.59 -11.89
CA GLY A 70 -7.58 6.20 -13.28
C GLY A 70 -6.48 5.16 -13.53
N ASN A 71 -6.37 4.74 -14.79
CA ASN A 71 -5.41 3.74 -15.24
C ASN A 71 -4.10 4.42 -15.66
N PRO A 72 -2.94 4.01 -15.12
CA PRO A 72 -1.67 4.59 -15.51
C PRO A 72 -1.13 3.98 -16.81
N ASP A 73 -0.35 4.76 -17.56
CA ASP A 73 0.51 4.23 -18.61
C ASP A 73 1.67 3.47 -17.95
N THR A 74 1.95 2.25 -18.42
CA THR A 74 2.87 1.32 -17.75
C THR A 74 4.03 0.93 -18.66
N TYR A 75 5.25 1.05 -18.14
CA TYR A 75 6.51 0.86 -18.88
C TYR A 75 7.41 -0.15 -18.15
N TYR A 76 7.81 -1.22 -18.84
CA TYR A 76 8.64 -2.31 -18.28
C TYR A 76 10.02 -2.42 -18.95
N ARG A 77 10.05 -2.42 -20.28
CA ARG A 77 11.28 -2.67 -21.04
C ARG A 77 12.27 -1.53 -20.86
N TYR A 78 13.54 -1.84 -20.61
CA TYR A 78 14.61 -0.85 -20.65
C TYR A 78 14.71 -0.18 -22.03
N GLY A 79 15.20 1.05 -22.04
CA GLY A 79 15.26 1.89 -23.23
C GLY A 79 14.23 3.03 -23.20
N ALA A 80 14.20 3.77 -24.30
CA ALA A 80 13.39 4.97 -24.44
C ALA A 80 11.93 4.66 -24.81
N HIS A 81 11.00 5.36 -24.17
CA HIS A 81 9.57 5.34 -24.46
C HIS A 81 9.08 6.75 -24.73
N ASN A 82 8.62 7.00 -25.95
CA ASN A 82 8.06 8.30 -26.32
C ASN A 82 6.69 8.50 -25.68
N LEU A 83 6.53 9.63 -25.00
CA LEU A 83 5.24 10.02 -24.43
C LEU A 83 4.39 10.68 -25.51
N ARG A 84 3.08 10.43 -25.49
CA ARG A 84 2.12 11.09 -26.38
C ARG A 84 0.94 11.55 -25.56
N ASN A 85 0.57 12.82 -25.69
CA ASN A 85 -0.57 13.43 -25.00
C ASN A 85 -0.49 13.38 -23.46
N VAL A 86 0.72 13.47 -22.89
CA VAL A 86 0.94 13.53 -21.43
C VAL A 86 1.36 14.96 -21.07
N PHE A 87 0.54 15.69 -20.30
CA PHE A 87 0.74 17.14 -20.08
C PHE A 87 0.41 17.59 -18.65
N GLY A 88 1.20 18.49 -18.10
CA GLY A 88 1.01 19.02 -16.76
C GLY A 88 1.54 18.07 -15.69
N ASP A 89 1.13 18.28 -14.45
CA ASP A 89 1.66 17.52 -13.32
C ASP A 89 1.08 16.10 -13.29
N ARG A 90 1.96 15.13 -13.06
CA ARG A 90 1.66 13.70 -13.12
C ARG A 90 2.29 12.98 -11.95
N LEU A 91 1.54 12.08 -11.32
CA LEU A 91 2.08 11.11 -10.38
C LEU A 91 2.78 9.99 -11.15
N ILE A 92 4.04 9.77 -10.84
CA ILE A 92 4.88 8.74 -11.43
C ILE A 92 5.29 7.79 -10.31
N ILE A 93 5.01 6.51 -10.49
CA ILE A 93 5.46 5.45 -9.60
C ILE A 93 6.55 4.68 -10.30
N ASN A 94 7.76 4.69 -9.73
CA ASN A 94 8.79 3.73 -10.10
C ASN A 94 8.73 2.54 -9.12
N ASN A 95 8.11 1.44 -9.55
CA ASN A 95 8.06 0.17 -8.80
C ASN A 95 9.06 -0.85 -9.36
N GLN A 96 10.10 -0.40 -10.04
CA GLN A 96 11.18 -1.25 -10.53
C GLN A 96 12.02 -1.81 -9.37
N THR A 97 12.72 -2.91 -9.63
CA THR A 97 13.56 -3.64 -8.66
C THR A 97 14.99 -3.78 -9.18
N GLY A 98 15.92 -4.25 -8.34
CA GLY A 98 17.28 -4.60 -8.80
C GLY A 98 18.19 -3.41 -9.09
N GLY A 99 17.90 -2.23 -8.53
CA GLY A 99 18.70 -1.01 -8.75
C GLY A 99 18.25 -0.16 -9.93
N ALA A 100 17.27 -0.64 -10.71
CA ALA A 100 16.71 0.03 -11.88
C ALA A 100 16.14 1.42 -11.57
N GLY A 101 16.11 2.25 -12.61
CA GLY A 101 15.64 3.62 -12.54
C GLY A 101 15.10 4.12 -13.87
N PHE A 102 14.64 5.36 -13.87
CA PHE A 102 14.25 6.03 -15.10
C PHE A 102 14.72 7.49 -15.12
N ARG A 103 14.69 8.09 -16.30
CA ARG A 103 14.92 9.52 -16.51
C ARG A 103 13.75 10.12 -17.28
N LEU A 104 13.46 11.38 -16.98
CA LEU A 104 12.60 12.23 -17.80
C LEU A 104 13.46 12.92 -18.86
N CYS A 105 13.03 12.85 -20.12
CA CYS A 105 13.81 13.30 -21.26
C CYS A 105 13.03 14.34 -22.07
N ALA A 106 13.65 15.49 -22.29
CA ALA A 106 13.00 16.61 -22.98
C ALA A 106 12.89 16.38 -24.50
N ALA A 107 13.66 15.45 -25.07
CA ALA A 107 13.54 15.03 -26.46
C ALA A 107 12.98 13.61 -26.58
N TYR A 108 12.52 13.26 -27.78
CA TYR A 108 12.11 11.89 -28.12
C TYR A 108 13.32 10.95 -28.14
N GLY A 109 13.08 9.65 -27.98
CA GLY A 109 14.11 8.62 -28.08
C GLY A 109 15.11 8.59 -26.92
N GLY A 110 14.72 9.09 -25.74
CA GLY A 110 15.56 9.04 -24.54
C GLY A 110 16.77 9.98 -24.63
N GLN A 111 16.60 11.14 -25.24
CA GLN A 111 17.64 12.15 -25.43
C GLN A 111 17.37 13.38 -24.55
N ASN A 112 18.45 14.12 -24.21
CA ASN A 112 18.37 15.30 -23.34
C ASN A 112 17.65 14.99 -22.01
N CYS A 113 18.15 13.96 -21.32
CA CYS A 113 17.57 13.44 -20.10
C CYS A 113 18.14 14.12 -18.86
N GLY A 114 17.26 14.35 -17.88
CA GLY A 114 17.65 14.85 -16.57
C GLY A 114 18.28 13.80 -15.67
N VAL A 115 18.13 14.00 -14.36
CA VAL A 115 18.64 13.10 -13.33
C VAL A 115 17.96 11.72 -13.37
N ARG A 116 18.69 10.69 -12.94
CA ARG A 116 18.15 9.33 -12.77
C ARG A 116 17.34 9.25 -11.48
N LEU A 117 16.12 8.75 -11.60
CA LEU A 117 15.17 8.56 -10.50
C LEU A 117 15.04 7.06 -10.22
N GLY A 118 15.40 6.67 -9.00
CA GLY A 118 15.28 5.28 -8.53
C GLY A 118 13.84 4.88 -8.19
N PRO A 119 13.65 3.73 -7.54
CA PRO A 119 12.35 3.29 -7.08
C PRO A 119 11.73 4.28 -6.08
N GLY A 120 10.45 4.62 -6.26
CA GLY A 120 9.80 5.66 -5.48
C GLY A 120 8.52 6.20 -6.10
N HIS A 121 8.05 7.33 -5.57
CA HIS A 121 6.94 8.11 -6.14
C HIS A 121 7.42 9.53 -6.40
N TYR A 122 6.97 10.12 -7.51
CA TYR A 122 7.39 11.43 -7.97
C TYR A 122 6.18 12.18 -8.52
N VAL A 123 6.13 13.49 -8.28
CA VAL A 123 5.22 14.37 -9.01
C VAL A 123 6.06 15.30 -9.85
N ALA A 124 5.81 15.29 -11.16
CA ALA A 124 6.56 16.11 -12.11
C ALA A 124 5.65 16.67 -13.20
N ASN A 125 5.96 17.88 -13.65
CA ASN A 125 5.34 18.44 -14.83
C ASN A 125 5.88 17.74 -16.08
N LEU A 126 5.03 17.02 -16.80
CA LEU A 126 5.41 16.27 -18.00
C LEU A 126 5.15 17.03 -19.30
N SER A 127 4.62 18.26 -19.27
CA SER A 127 4.48 19.09 -20.48
C SER A 127 5.78 19.28 -21.27
N PRO A 128 6.97 19.48 -20.66
CA PRO A 128 8.22 19.60 -21.40
C PRO A 128 8.88 18.24 -21.72
N VAL A 129 8.26 17.12 -21.34
CA VAL A 129 8.86 15.79 -21.45
C VAL A 129 8.29 15.06 -22.66
N ASN A 130 9.18 14.67 -23.59
CA ASN A 130 8.80 13.95 -24.81
C ASN A 130 9.06 12.45 -24.72
N SER A 131 9.93 12.00 -23.81
CA SER A 131 10.15 10.58 -23.56
C SER A 131 10.61 10.28 -22.12
N ILE A 132 10.50 9.03 -21.73
CA ILE A 132 11.19 8.48 -20.55
C ILE A 132 12.21 7.45 -20.97
N LEU A 133 13.33 7.36 -20.25
CA LEU A 133 14.37 6.36 -20.47
C LEU A 133 14.44 5.45 -19.25
N LEU A 134 14.10 4.17 -19.40
CA LEU A 134 14.24 3.16 -18.34
C LEU A 134 15.64 2.54 -18.41
N GLU A 135 16.32 2.47 -17.28
CA GLU A 135 17.71 2.02 -17.15
C GLU A 135 17.80 0.88 -16.10
N PRO A 136 18.67 -0.12 -16.32
CA PRO A 136 18.98 -1.13 -15.32
C PRO A 136 19.64 -0.51 -14.08
#